data_AF-K9DI24-F1
#
_entry.id   AF-K9DI24-F1
#
_cell.length_a   1.000
_cell.length_b   1.000
_cell.length_c   1.000
_cell.angle_alpha   90.00
_cell.angle_beta   90.00
_cell.angle_gamma   90.00
#
_symmetry.space_group_name_H-M   'P 1'
#
loop_
_entity.id
_entity.type
_entity.pdbx_description
1 polymer ?
#
loop_
_entity_poly.entity_id
_entity_poly.type
_entity_poly.pdbx_seq_one_letter_code
_entity_poly.pdbx_strand_id
1 'polypeptide(L)'
;MDYEYKVNGQTVRLAEDPDLVGVRYLEPAPHSLRAAFSSSVGADVTERIEIPNEKFTLLKSPSAAPMSVSHAVNAAVGNRPAGVARTTPVFKLGETRVLATDRILLGMKDPATPVSGLLKDVNYESIAPRGFGEYTVTLAPDVDPLATVQQLAPSEDLAYIEPDFVNLMVKPALDDVSADAAAQGGPGSERAYAARQYAIQLTAADQAWKLVQGNLAIKIAVLDDGIDTRHLDLRQSVIAGYDACDKDNFQEPNPGTAMGRRAQVLPRRFPAAPMASAGSVAAARSWRSGSPIPTGRAASGPPAPARSPRRSTGAGKTAPRS
;
A
#
# COMPACT_ATOMS: atom_id res chain seq x y z
N MET A 1 -14.15 22.84 -1.29
CA MET A 1 -13.14 23.58 -2.08
C MET A 1 -12.68 22.64 -3.17
N ASP A 2 -12.53 23.13 -4.39
CA ASP A 2 -12.00 22.31 -5.47
C ASP A 2 -10.47 22.30 -5.35
N TYR A 3 -9.87 21.13 -5.19
CA TYR A 3 -8.41 20.98 -5.14
C TYR A 3 -7.89 20.79 -6.55
N GLU A 4 -7.00 21.69 -6.98
CA GLU A 4 -6.43 21.69 -8.31
C GLU A 4 -4.90 21.81 -8.26
N TYR A 5 -4.23 21.14 -9.18
CA TYR A 5 -2.81 21.34 -9.50
C TYR A 5 -2.58 21.21 -11.01
N LYS A 6 -1.38 21.55 -11.49
CA LYS A 6 -1.06 21.52 -12.92
C LYS A 6 -0.01 20.46 -13.24
N VAL A 7 -0.26 19.68 -14.30
CA VAL A 7 0.70 18.75 -14.88
C VAL A 7 0.81 19.07 -16.36
N ASN A 8 2.02 19.41 -16.85
CA ASN A 8 2.25 19.76 -18.26
C ASN A 8 1.27 20.83 -18.80
N GLY A 9 0.94 21.82 -17.97
CA GLY A 9 0.00 22.89 -18.31
C GLY A 9 -1.48 22.51 -18.24
N GLN A 10 -1.81 21.24 -18.01
CA GLN A 10 -3.18 20.78 -17.80
C GLN A 10 -3.56 20.86 -16.32
N THR A 11 -4.74 21.43 -16.03
CA THR A 11 -5.30 21.42 -14.68
C THR A 11 -5.86 20.04 -14.36
N VAL A 12 -5.35 19.44 -13.29
CA VAL A 12 -5.89 18.21 -12.71
C VAL A 12 -6.77 18.59 -11.53
N ARG A 13 -8.04 18.17 -11.59
CA ARG A 13 -9.01 18.35 -10.51
C ARG A 13 -9.04 17.12 -9.62
N LEU A 14 -8.95 17.33 -8.31
CA LEU A 14 -8.98 16.28 -7.31
C LEU A 14 -10.32 16.30 -6.59
N ALA A 15 -11.10 15.23 -6.77
CA ALA A 15 -12.36 15.05 -6.07
C ALA A 15 -12.09 14.44 -4.69
N GLU A 16 -12.44 15.15 -3.63
CA GLU A 16 -12.31 14.65 -2.25
C GLU A 16 -13.15 13.37 -2.05
N ASP A 17 -12.59 12.38 -1.37
CA ASP A 17 -13.32 11.21 -0.89
C ASP A 17 -14.02 11.60 0.43
N PRO A 18 -15.35 11.75 0.44
CA PRO A 18 -16.06 12.18 1.65
C PRO A 18 -15.98 11.15 2.78
N ASP A 19 -15.59 9.91 2.47
CA ASP A 19 -15.56 8.80 3.44
C ASP A 19 -14.22 8.68 4.15
N LEU A 20 -13.17 9.36 3.69
CA LEU A 20 -11.80 9.18 4.18
C LEU A 20 -11.09 10.51 4.43
N VAL A 21 -10.34 10.55 5.53
CA VAL A 21 -9.39 11.64 5.81
C VAL A 21 -8.03 11.06 6.18
N GLY A 22 -6.97 11.70 5.72
CA GLY A 22 -5.61 11.41 6.15
C GLY A 22 -5.24 12.22 7.39
N VAL A 23 -4.67 11.55 8.38
CA VAL A 23 -4.16 12.20 9.61
C VAL A 23 -2.67 12.05 9.67
N ARG A 24 -1.96 13.17 9.68
CA ARG A 24 -0.49 13.24 9.79
C ARG A 24 -0.09 13.40 11.26
N TYR A 25 0.73 12.49 11.78
CA TYR A 25 1.14 12.51 13.20
C TYR A 25 2.59 12.94 13.42
N LEU A 26 2.87 13.80 14.40
CA LEU A 26 4.26 14.10 14.78
C LEU A 26 4.97 12.82 15.24
N GLU A 27 6.04 12.44 14.54
CA GLU A 27 6.77 11.20 14.84
C GLU A 27 7.81 11.42 15.94
N PRO A 28 8.04 10.43 16.82
CA PRO A 28 7.40 9.12 16.84
C PRO A 28 5.97 9.16 17.40
N ALA A 29 5.01 8.57 16.69
CA ALA A 29 3.61 8.49 17.10
C ALA A 29 3.19 7.04 17.38
N PRO A 30 3.18 6.60 18.66
CA PRO A 30 2.83 5.23 19.01
C PRO A 30 1.39 4.90 18.62
N HIS A 31 1.11 3.63 18.31
CA HIS A 31 -0.23 3.18 17.90
C HIS A 31 -1.34 3.49 18.93
N SER A 32 -0.99 3.62 20.21
CA SER A 32 -1.90 4.03 21.28
C SER A 32 -2.37 5.47 21.12
N LEU A 33 -1.48 6.39 20.74
CA LEU A 33 -1.82 7.79 20.46
C LEU A 33 -2.73 7.88 19.23
N ARG A 34 -2.38 7.16 18.16
CA ARG A 34 -3.20 7.10 16.93
C ARG A 34 -4.60 6.54 17.20
N ALA A 35 -4.68 5.49 18.02
CA ALA A 35 -5.95 4.90 18.44
C ALA A 35 -6.79 5.88 19.26
N ALA A 36 -6.17 6.55 20.25
CA ALA A 36 -6.84 7.54 21.09
C ALA A 36 -7.40 8.70 20.26
N PHE A 37 -6.63 9.22 19.29
CA PHE A 37 -7.11 10.26 18.40
C PHE A 37 -8.29 9.78 17.54
N SER A 38 -8.17 8.59 16.93
CA SER A 38 -9.24 8.00 16.12
C SER A 38 -10.55 7.87 16.91
N SER A 39 -10.48 7.37 18.15
CA SER A 39 -11.64 7.30 19.04
C SER A 39 -12.20 8.67 19.40
N SER A 40 -11.35 9.68 19.59
CA SER A 40 -11.79 11.04 19.94
C SER A 40 -12.60 11.73 18.84
N VAL A 41 -12.37 11.36 17.58
CA VAL A 41 -13.11 11.86 16.41
C VAL A 41 -14.25 10.91 15.99
N GLY A 42 -14.52 9.89 16.80
CA GLY A 42 -15.57 8.90 16.56
C GLY A 42 -15.25 7.89 15.45
N ALA A 43 -14.04 7.89 14.88
CA ALA A 43 -13.67 6.95 13.84
C ALA A 43 -13.46 5.53 14.40
N ASP A 44 -13.83 4.53 13.61
CA ASP A 44 -13.60 3.13 13.97
C ASP A 44 -12.10 2.80 13.90
N VAL A 45 -11.52 2.51 15.07
CA VAL A 45 -10.10 2.15 15.21
C VAL A 45 -9.77 0.85 14.47
N THR A 46 -10.75 -0.03 14.26
CA THR A 46 -10.55 -1.30 13.55
C THR A 46 -10.51 -1.13 12.03
N GLU A 47 -11.09 -0.04 11.51
CA GLU A 47 -11.10 0.26 10.08
C GLU A 47 -10.04 1.29 9.66
N ARG A 48 -9.17 1.71 10.59
CA ARG A 48 -8.05 2.61 10.28
C ARG A 48 -7.04 1.92 9.36
N ILE A 49 -6.47 2.69 8.44
CA ILE A 49 -5.45 2.19 7.51
C ILE A 49 -4.17 2.98 7.76
N GLU A 50 -3.16 2.32 8.34
CA GLU A 50 -1.81 2.91 8.43
C GLU A 50 -1.18 2.88 7.04
N ILE A 51 -0.64 4.01 6.60
CA ILE A 51 0.08 4.06 5.32
C ILE A 51 1.54 3.68 5.61
N PRO A 52 2.06 2.55 5.08
CA PRO A 52 3.43 2.14 5.40
C PRO A 52 4.46 3.17 4.93
N ASN A 53 5.44 3.50 5.79
CA ASN A 53 6.52 4.47 5.56
C ASN A 53 6.08 5.92 5.29
N GLU A 54 4.78 6.17 5.34
CA GLU A 54 4.20 7.49 5.19
C GLU A 54 3.54 7.77 6.52
N LYS A 55 3.94 8.84 7.20
CA LYS A 55 3.64 9.12 8.62
C LYS A 55 2.16 9.50 8.87
N PHE A 56 1.25 8.83 8.16
CA PHE A 56 -0.17 9.08 7.97
C PHE A 56 -0.99 7.85 8.35
N THR A 57 -2.17 8.11 8.89
CA THR A 57 -3.23 7.10 9.09
C THR A 57 -4.49 7.60 8.40
N LEU A 58 -5.14 6.74 7.63
CA LEU A 58 -6.47 7.02 7.08
C LEU A 58 -7.54 6.64 8.08
N LEU A 59 -8.47 7.56 8.30
CA LEU A 59 -9.66 7.32 9.12
C LEU A 59 -10.89 7.35 8.24
N LYS A 60 -11.79 6.39 8.43
CA LYS A 60 -13.10 6.38 7.80
C LYS A 60 -14.11 7.21 8.58
N SER A 61 -15.07 7.77 7.84
CA SER A 61 -16.22 8.48 8.41
C SER A 61 -17.02 7.58 9.34
N PRO A 62 -17.40 8.07 10.54
CA PRO A 62 -18.41 7.41 11.36
C PRO A 62 -19.86 7.75 10.96
N SER A 63 -20.12 8.63 9.98
CA SER A 63 -21.50 9.07 9.65
C SER A 63 -21.79 9.24 8.16
N ALA A 64 -23.02 8.87 7.78
CA ALA A 64 -23.66 9.12 6.48
C ALA A 64 -24.35 10.51 6.39
N ALA A 65 -24.06 11.43 7.31
CA ALA A 65 -24.63 12.79 7.37
C ALA A 65 -23.71 13.84 6.69
N PRO A 66 -24.23 15.01 6.23
CA PRO A 66 -23.61 15.84 5.19
C PRO A 66 -22.38 16.67 5.62
N MET A 67 -21.81 16.46 6.80
CA MET A 67 -20.49 17.03 7.12
C MET A 67 -19.42 16.05 6.70
N SER A 68 -18.60 16.42 5.71
CA SER A 68 -17.45 15.60 5.31
C SER A 68 -16.56 15.32 6.52
N VAL A 69 -15.98 14.12 6.57
CA VAL A 69 -15.03 13.70 7.64
C VAL A 69 -13.96 14.75 7.87
N SER A 70 -13.48 15.34 6.77
CA SER A 70 -12.53 16.44 6.77
C SER A 70 -12.97 17.60 7.64
N HIS A 71 -14.24 18.00 7.66
CA HIS A 71 -14.70 19.08 8.54
C HIS A 71 -14.69 18.69 10.02
N ALA A 72 -15.17 17.51 10.38
CA ALA A 72 -15.18 17.06 11.78
C ALA A 72 -13.75 16.89 12.32
N VAL A 73 -12.86 16.35 11.48
CA VAL A 73 -11.46 16.11 11.82
C VAL A 73 -10.65 17.42 11.79
N ASN A 74 -10.91 18.33 10.86
CA ASN A 74 -10.31 19.67 10.87
C ASN A 74 -10.76 20.48 12.09
N ALA A 75 -12.02 20.37 12.52
CA ALA A 75 -12.48 21.00 13.76
C ALA A 75 -11.78 20.40 14.99
N ALA A 76 -11.60 19.08 15.03
CA ALA A 76 -10.84 18.42 16.10
C ALA A 76 -9.36 18.82 16.10
N VAL A 77 -8.74 18.92 14.92
CA VAL A 77 -7.34 19.38 14.76
C VAL A 77 -7.18 20.88 14.99
N GLY A 78 -8.23 21.69 14.82
CA GLY A 78 -8.24 23.09 15.24
C GLY A 78 -7.93 23.26 16.73
N ASN A 79 -8.19 22.24 17.55
CA ASN A 79 -7.78 22.17 18.96
C ASN A 79 -6.34 21.62 19.17
N ARG A 80 -5.58 21.41 18.09
CA ARG A 80 -4.22 20.85 18.00
C ARG A 80 -3.96 19.74 19.04
N PRO A 81 -4.68 18.61 18.95
CA PRO A 81 -4.49 17.49 19.87
C PRO A 81 -3.03 17.02 19.80
N ALA A 82 -2.48 16.71 20.97
CA ALA A 82 -1.06 16.37 21.10
C ALA A 82 -0.68 15.23 20.16
N GLY A 83 0.36 15.46 19.34
CA GLY A 83 0.89 14.47 18.40
C GLY A 83 0.23 14.43 17.02
N VAL A 84 -0.80 15.25 16.74
CA VAL A 84 -1.32 15.42 15.37
C VAL A 84 -0.73 16.69 14.76
N ALA A 85 -0.10 16.55 13.60
CA ALA A 85 0.52 17.66 12.87
C ALA A 85 -0.49 18.40 11.99
N ARG A 86 -1.20 17.65 11.14
CA ARG A 86 -2.24 18.15 10.25
C ARG A 86 -3.17 17.04 9.78
N THR A 87 -4.23 17.45 9.11
CA THR A 87 -5.15 16.58 8.39
C THR A 87 -5.10 16.93 6.92
N THR A 88 -5.30 15.93 6.07
CA THR A 88 -5.29 16.08 4.63
C THR A 88 -6.48 15.36 4.02
N PRO A 89 -7.12 15.94 3.00
CA PRO A 89 -8.11 15.22 2.20
C PRO A 89 -7.48 13.98 1.56
N VAL A 90 -8.30 12.94 1.41
CA VAL A 90 -8.05 11.83 0.48
C VAL A 90 -8.85 12.12 -0.78
N PHE A 91 -8.32 11.77 -1.94
CA PHE A 91 -8.98 12.05 -3.22
C PHE A 91 -9.31 10.78 -3.98
N LYS A 92 -10.39 10.80 -4.76
CA LYS A 92 -10.74 9.76 -5.74
C LYS A 92 -10.08 10.08 -7.09
N LEU A 93 -9.34 9.13 -7.63
CA LEU A 93 -8.75 9.20 -8.97
C LEU A 93 -9.08 7.91 -9.73
N GLY A 94 -10.17 7.95 -10.49
CA GLY A 94 -10.76 6.73 -11.08
C GLY A 94 -11.22 5.77 -9.99
N GLU A 95 -10.72 4.53 -10.02
CA GLU A 95 -10.97 3.51 -9.00
C GLU A 95 -9.98 3.55 -7.83
N THR A 96 -8.95 4.38 -7.93
CA THR A 96 -7.92 4.52 -6.90
C THR A 96 -8.23 5.67 -5.97
N ARG A 97 -7.65 5.62 -4.78
CA ARG A 97 -7.62 6.74 -3.84
C ARG A 97 -6.20 7.26 -3.72
N VAL A 98 -6.05 8.57 -3.56
CA VAL A 98 -4.73 9.19 -3.44
C VAL A 98 -4.67 10.16 -2.26
N LEU A 99 -3.49 10.28 -1.66
CA LEU A 99 -3.23 11.20 -0.56
C LEU A 99 -1.89 11.90 -0.79
N ALA A 100 -1.88 13.23 -0.65
CA ALA A 100 -0.65 14.01 -0.76
C ALA A 100 0.23 13.78 0.48
N THR A 101 1.50 13.46 0.25
CA THR A 101 2.49 13.18 1.30
C THR A 101 3.10 14.47 1.86
N ASP A 102 4.14 14.38 2.69
CA ASP A 102 4.93 15.56 3.08
C ASP A 102 5.85 16.06 1.95
N ARG A 103 5.77 15.49 0.75
CA ARG A 103 6.72 15.77 -0.32
C ARG A 103 6.07 16.53 -1.48
N ILE A 104 6.84 17.42 -2.06
CA ILE A 104 6.56 18.04 -3.36
C ILE A 104 7.68 17.68 -4.33
N LEU A 105 7.33 17.53 -5.59
CA LEU A 105 8.25 17.33 -6.70
C LEU A 105 8.31 18.62 -7.50
N LEU A 106 9.52 19.08 -7.82
CA LEU A 106 9.69 20.25 -8.66
C LEU A 106 10.83 20.03 -9.64
N GLY A 107 10.67 20.61 -10.83
CA GLY A 107 11.72 20.71 -11.84
C GLY A 107 12.04 22.17 -12.12
N MET A 108 13.32 22.53 -12.09
CA MET A 108 13.78 23.87 -12.44
C MET A 108 13.92 23.99 -13.97
N LYS A 109 13.54 25.15 -14.55
CA LYS A 109 13.81 25.43 -15.98
C LYS A 109 15.30 25.54 -16.26
N ASP A 110 16.02 26.20 -15.36
CA ASP A 110 17.48 26.25 -15.37
C ASP A 110 18.01 25.42 -14.18
N PRO A 111 18.67 24.27 -14.44
CA PRO A 111 19.28 23.45 -13.39
C PRO A 111 20.34 24.18 -12.56
N ALA A 112 20.91 25.31 -13.06
CA ALA A 112 21.87 26.11 -12.31
C ALA A 112 21.20 27.03 -11.26
N THR A 113 19.90 27.30 -11.39
CA THR A 113 19.17 28.14 -10.44
C THR A 113 19.01 27.42 -9.09
N PRO A 114 19.44 28.02 -7.96
CA PRO A 114 19.32 27.39 -6.65
C PRO A 114 17.87 27.25 -6.19
N VAL A 115 17.39 26.02 -6.05
CA VAL A 115 16.05 25.70 -5.53
C VAL A 115 15.79 26.29 -4.13
N SER A 116 16.82 26.46 -3.30
CA SER A 116 16.69 27.05 -1.97
C SER A 116 16.20 28.50 -2.00
N GLY A 117 16.48 29.25 -3.07
CA GLY A 117 16.00 30.62 -3.25
C GLY A 117 14.48 30.67 -3.47
N LEU A 118 13.95 29.71 -4.22
CA LEU A 118 12.52 29.53 -4.45
C LEU A 118 11.77 29.16 -3.17
N LEU A 119 12.40 28.35 -2.31
CA LEU A 119 11.80 27.81 -1.09
C LEU A 119 12.05 28.66 0.16
N LYS A 120 12.57 29.88 0.03
CA LYS A 120 13.01 30.71 1.17
C LYS A 120 11.91 30.97 2.22
N ASP A 121 10.65 31.03 1.77
CA ASP A 121 9.47 31.31 2.61
C ASP A 121 8.67 30.03 2.93
N VAL A 122 9.20 28.86 2.56
CA VAL A 122 8.58 27.55 2.78
C VAL A 122 9.33 26.83 3.90
N ASN A 123 8.60 26.32 4.89
CA ASN A 123 9.21 25.49 5.93
C ASN A 123 9.37 24.05 5.43
N TYR A 124 10.62 23.57 5.34
CA TYR A 124 10.94 22.23 4.84
C TYR A 124 12.00 21.52 5.69
N GLU A 125 11.96 20.18 5.69
CA GLU A 125 12.92 19.32 6.38
C GLU A 125 14.16 19.03 5.52
N SER A 126 13.99 18.77 4.22
CA SER A 126 15.10 18.37 3.35
C SER A 126 14.82 18.61 1.86
N ILE A 127 15.90 18.77 1.09
CA ILE A 127 15.88 18.82 -0.38
C ILE A 127 16.76 17.69 -0.91
N ALA A 128 16.22 16.84 -1.77
CA ALA A 128 16.93 15.73 -2.40
C ALA A 128 16.95 15.89 -3.93
N PRO A 129 18.12 16.02 -4.58
CA PRO A 129 18.20 16.07 -6.04
C PRO A 129 17.85 14.71 -6.65
N ARG A 130 17.12 14.71 -7.77
CA ARG A 130 16.77 13.53 -8.57
C ARG A 130 17.57 13.43 -9.87
N GLY A 131 18.24 14.51 -10.26
CA GLY A 131 18.97 14.65 -11.53
C GLY A 131 18.28 15.64 -12.47
N PHE A 132 19.01 16.15 -13.46
CA PHE A 132 18.47 17.02 -14.51
C PHE A 132 17.68 18.26 -14.01
N GLY A 133 18.04 18.83 -12.85
CA GLY A 133 17.34 19.99 -12.27
C GLY A 133 16.03 19.63 -11.56
N GLU A 134 15.77 18.35 -11.30
CA GLU A 134 14.63 17.87 -10.55
C GLU A 134 14.96 17.63 -9.07
N TYR A 135 14.01 17.94 -8.21
CA TYR A 135 14.15 17.85 -6.77
C TYR A 135 12.90 17.26 -6.13
N THR A 136 13.11 16.44 -5.09
CA THR A 136 12.09 16.12 -4.09
C THR A 136 12.35 16.98 -2.87
N VAL A 137 11.34 17.72 -2.42
CA VAL A 137 11.41 18.53 -1.20
C VAL A 137 10.48 17.92 -0.17
N THR A 138 11.02 17.57 0.99
CA THR A 138 10.24 17.12 2.14
C THR A 138 9.88 18.33 2.99
N LEU A 139 8.60 18.66 3.08
CA LEU A 139 8.04 19.77 3.85
C LEU A 139 7.96 19.43 5.34
N ALA A 140 7.88 20.46 6.18
CA ALA A 140 7.65 20.26 7.60
C ALA A 140 6.25 19.63 7.87
N PRO A 141 6.05 18.89 8.97
CA PRO A 141 4.83 18.09 9.20
C PRO A 141 3.53 18.88 9.28
N ASP A 142 3.58 20.18 9.56
CA ASP A 142 2.44 21.08 9.65
C ASP A 142 2.16 21.85 8.35
N VAL A 143 3.03 21.74 7.34
CA VAL A 143 2.90 22.42 6.06
C VAL A 143 2.04 21.59 5.10
N ASP A 144 1.08 22.25 4.47
CA ASP A 144 0.23 21.62 3.45
C ASP A 144 0.94 21.60 2.08
N PRO A 145 1.24 20.41 1.52
CA PRO A 145 1.86 20.28 0.20
C PRO A 145 1.01 20.89 -0.92
N LEU A 146 -0.33 20.79 -0.86
CA LEU A 146 -1.21 21.29 -1.91
C LEU A 146 -1.21 22.81 -1.92
N ALA A 147 -1.31 23.44 -0.75
CA ALA A 147 -1.20 24.89 -0.61
C ALA A 147 0.18 25.40 -1.06
N THR A 148 1.24 24.66 -0.71
CA THR A 148 2.62 25.01 -1.12
C THR A 148 2.79 24.97 -2.64
N VAL A 149 2.26 23.92 -3.30
CA VAL A 149 2.26 23.81 -4.77
C VAL A 149 1.50 24.97 -5.39
N GLN A 150 0.31 25.32 -4.87
CA GLN A 150 -0.47 26.45 -5.38
C GLN A 150 0.24 27.79 -5.20
N GLN A 151 0.92 27.99 -4.07
CA GLN A 151 1.70 29.21 -3.79
C GLN A 151 2.87 29.37 -4.76
N LEU A 152 3.59 28.28 -5.05
CA LEU A 152 4.82 28.32 -5.86
C LEU A 152 4.58 28.14 -7.35
N ALA A 153 3.45 27.56 -7.76
CA ALA A 153 3.11 27.31 -9.17
C ALA A 153 3.24 28.52 -10.11
N PRO A 154 3.00 29.78 -9.68
CA PRO A 154 3.20 30.95 -10.53
C PRO A 154 4.67 31.30 -10.83
N SER A 155 5.64 30.66 -10.17
CA SER A 155 7.06 30.99 -10.35
C SER A 155 7.54 30.74 -11.78
N GLU A 156 8.27 31.71 -12.34
CA GLU A 156 8.84 31.59 -13.68
C GLU A 156 10.07 30.66 -13.72
N ASP A 157 10.70 30.38 -12.58
CA ASP A 157 11.88 29.50 -12.48
C ASP A 157 11.53 28.01 -12.61
N LEU A 158 10.26 27.66 -12.38
CA LEU A 158 9.78 26.27 -12.37
C LEU A 158 9.36 25.80 -13.76
N ALA A 159 9.88 24.64 -14.17
CA ALA A 159 9.36 23.88 -15.30
C ALA A 159 8.06 23.17 -14.90
N TYR A 160 8.02 22.62 -13.68
CA TYR A 160 6.83 22.04 -13.07
C TYR A 160 6.96 22.02 -11.54
N ILE A 161 5.82 21.91 -10.87
CA ILE A 161 5.72 21.62 -9.44
C ILE A 161 4.42 20.86 -9.16
N GLU A 162 4.52 19.78 -8.40
CA GLU A 162 3.39 18.91 -8.09
C GLU A 162 3.52 18.30 -6.68
N PRO A 163 2.40 17.95 -6.04
CA PRO A 163 2.43 17.17 -4.82
C PRO A 163 2.87 15.73 -5.13
N ASP A 164 3.62 15.12 -4.22
CA ASP A 164 3.89 13.69 -4.28
C ASP A 164 2.73 12.93 -3.61
N PHE A 165 2.08 12.05 -4.36
CA PHE A 165 0.92 11.29 -3.91
C PHE A 165 1.26 9.84 -3.59
N VAL A 166 0.66 9.32 -2.51
CA VAL A 166 0.55 7.88 -2.30
C VAL A 166 -0.72 7.38 -2.96
N ASN A 167 -0.58 6.37 -3.82
CA ASN A 167 -1.70 5.64 -4.41
C ASN A 167 -2.15 4.50 -3.50
N LEU A 168 -3.42 4.53 -3.13
CA LEU A 168 -4.11 3.53 -2.35
C LEU A 168 -4.92 2.67 -3.33
N MET A 169 -4.28 1.66 -3.89
CA MET A 169 -4.96 0.73 -4.77
C MET A 169 -5.93 -0.14 -3.98
N VAL A 170 -7.17 -0.23 -4.47
CA VAL A 170 -8.08 -1.29 -4.03
C VAL A 170 -7.62 -2.56 -4.70
N LYS A 171 -7.15 -3.53 -3.91
CA LYS A 171 -6.79 -4.83 -4.43
C LYS A 171 -8.05 -5.49 -5.01
N PRO A 172 -8.03 -5.98 -6.27
CA PRO A 172 -9.14 -6.76 -6.79
C PRO A 172 -9.40 -7.94 -5.85
N ALA A 173 -10.67 -8.19 -5.52
CA ALA A 173 -11.03 -9.43 -4.85
C ALA A 173 -10.51 -10.58 -5.73
N LEU A 174 -9.74 -11.48 -5.12
CA LEU A 174 -9.46 -12.74 -5.78
C LEU A 174 -10.77 -13.51 -5.70
N ASP A 175 -11.45 -13.66 -6.82
CA ASP A 175 -12.56 -14.58 -6.91
C ASP A 175 -12.03 -15.96 -6.52
N ASP A 176 -12.66 -16.58 -5.52
CA ASP A 176 -12.42 -17.98 -5.22
C ASP A 176 -12.85 -18.77 -6.45
N VAL A 177 -11.87 -19.15 -7.27
CA VAL A 177 -12.10 -20.08 -8.38
C VAL A 177 -12.73 -21.31 -7.75
N SER A 178 -14.00 -21.59 -8.08
CA SER A 178 -14.74 -22.64 -7.38
C SER A 178 -13.93 -23.94 -7.40
N ALA A 179 -13.92 -24.64 -6.27
CA ALA A 179 -13.21 -25.91 -6.12
C ALA A 179 -13.61 -26.95 -7.19
N ASP A 180 -14.76 -26.76 -7.83
CA ASP A 180 -15.30 -27.60 -8.90
C ASP A 180 -14.48 -27.50 -10.20
N ALA A 181 -13.88 -26.34 -10.50
CA ALA A 181 -12.98 -26.20 -11.65
C ALA A 181 -11.64 -26.91 -11.44
N ALA A 182 -11.19 -27.03 -10.19
CA ALA A 182 -9.97 -27.76 -9.84
C ALA A 182 -10.16 -29.28 -9.99
N ALA A 183 -11.35 -29.80 -9.68
CA ALA A 183 -11.68 -31.23 -9.68
C ALA A 183 -11.82 -31.87 -11.07
N GLN A 184 -12.08 -31.10 -12.13
CA GLN A 184 -12.31 -31.65 -13.49
C GLN A 184 -11.05 -31.94 -14.32
N GLY A 185 -9.86 -31.76 -13.76
CA GLY A 185 -8.59 -32.05 -14.43
C GLY A 185 -7.86 -33.14 -13.67
N GLY A 186 -7.86 -34.36 -14.22
CA GLY A 186 -7.09 -35.47 -13.67
C GLY A 186 -5.61 -35.12 -13.48
N PRO A 187 -4.87 -35.92 -12.69
CA PRO A 187 -3.53 -35.56 -12.23
C PRO A 187 -2.54 -35.35 -13.39
N GLY A 188 -1.94 -34.16 -13.44
CA GLY A 188 -0.51 -34.01 -13.73
C GLY A 188 -0.02 -34.03 -15.18
N SER A 189 -0.74 -33.46 -16.15
CA SER A 189 -0.14 -33.16 -17.47
C SER A 189 -0.14 -31.66 -17.77
N GLU A 190 0.89 -31.15 -18.47
CA GLU A 190 0.95 -29.76 -18.98
C GLU A 190 -0.33 -29.37 -19.75
N ARG A 191 -0.93 -30.36 -20.43
CA ARG A 191 -2.15 -30.22 -21.23
C ARG A 191 -3.39 -29.88 -20.38
N ALA A 192 -3.45 -30.33 -19.13
CA ALA A 192 -4.56 -30.03 -18.22
C ALA A 192 -4.56 -28.56 -17.76
N TYR A 193 -3.38 -27.91 -17.75
CA TYR A 193 -3.26 -26.49 -17.39
C TYR A 193 -3.42 -25.56 -18.60
N ALA A 194 -2.87 -25.93 -19.76
CA ALA A 194 -3.05 -25.16 -21.00
C ALA A 194 -4.54 -25.02 -21.39
N ALA A 195 -5.33 -26.09 -21.17
CA ALA A 195 -6.78 -26.05 -21.39
C ALA A 195 -7.53 -25.07 -20.45
N ARG A 196 -6.94 -24.75 -19.29
CA ARG A 196 -7.50 -23.83 -18.28
C ARG A 196 -7.02 -22.38 -18.46
N GLN A 197 -6.03 -22.13 -19.32
CA GLN A 197 -5.54 -20.78 -19.62
C GLN A 197 -6.39 -20.13 -20.71
N TYR A 198 -7.64 -19.77 -20.39
CA TYR A 198 -8.58 -19.13 -21.32
C TYR A 198 -7.96 -17.95 -22.10
N ALA A 199 -7.16 -17.11 -21.44
CA ALA A 199 -6.52 -15.95 -22.09
C ALA A 199 -5.56 -16.34 -23.22
N ILE A 200 -4.83 -17.45 -23.09
CA ILE A 200 -3.93 -17.97 -24.15
C ILE A 200 -4.76 -18.40 -25.37
N GLN A 201 -5.90 -19.03 -25.15
CA GLN A 201 -6.81 -19.46 -26.23
C GLN A 201 -7.49 -18.26 -26.89
N LEU A 202 -7.99 -17.30 -26.09
CA LEU A 202 -8.68 -16.11 -26.60
C LEU A 202 -7.77 -15.26 -27.47
N THR A 203 -6.49 -15.13 -27.09
CA THR A 203 -5.48 -14.35 -27.84
C THR A 203 -4.82 -15.16 -28.95
N ALA A 204 -5.14 -16.46 -29.10
CA ALA A 204 -4.48 -17.39 -30.00
C ALA A 204 -2.94 -17.40 -29.86
N ALA A 205 -2.43 -17.18 -28.64
CA ALA A 205 -1.00 -17.09 -28.38
C ALA A 205 -0.28 -18.43 -28.67
N ASP A 206 -0.96 -19.57 -28.49
CA ASP A 206 -0.47 -20.90 -28.85
C ASP A 206 -0.23 -21.07 -30.36
N GLN A 207 -1.03 -20.41 -31.19
CA GLN A 207 -0.83 -20.35 -32.64
C GLN A 207 0.33 -19.42 -32.99
N ALA A 208 0.42 -18.26 -32.34
CA ALA A 208 1.50 -17.30 -32.54
C ALA A 208 2.88 -17.90 -32.21
N TRP A 209 3.00 -18.71 -31.15
CA TRP A 209 4.27 -19.38 -30.78
C TRP A 209 4.81 -20.34 -31.83
N LYS A 210 3.96 -20.84 -32.75
CA LYS A 210 4.43 -21.66 -33.88
C LYS A 210 5.19 -20.81 -34.90
N LEU A 211 4.98 -19.50 -34.90
CA LEU A 211 5.64 -18.55 -35.79
C LEU A 211 6.81 -17.84 -35.09
N VAL A 212 6.60 -17.39 -33.85
CA VAL A 212 7.60 -16.67 -33.05
C VAL A 212 7.39 -16.91 -31.56
N GLN A 213 8.44 -17.33 -30.85
CA GLN A 213 8.39 -17.62 -29.40
C GLN A 213 8.83 -16.44 -28.53
N GLY A 214 9.41 -15.42 -29.16
CA GLY A 214 9.98 -14.24 -28.51
C GLY A 214 11.34 -13.88 -29.11
N ASN A 215 11.89 -12.77 -28.64
CA ASN A 215 13.24 -12.32 -28.99
C ASN A 215 13.92 -11.86 -27.70
N LEU A 216 15.05 -12.48 -27.34
CA LEU A 216 15.79 -12.15 -26.12
C LEU A 216 16.34 -10.72 -26.11
N ALA A 217 16.48 -10.08 -27.28
CA ALA A 217 16.82 -8.67 -27.38
C ALA A 217 15.68 -7.75 -26.90
N ILE A 218 14.44 -8.22 -26.90
CA ILE A 218 13.29 -7.50 -26.36
C ILE A 218 13.23 -7.75 -24.85
N LYS A 219 13.34 -6.67 -24.08
CA LYS A 219 13.26 -6.68 -22.62
C LYS A 219 11.95 -6.06 -22.19
N ILE A 220 11.22 -6.73 -21.30
CA ILE A 220 9.93 -6.27 -20.78
C ILE A 220 10.14 -5.85 -19.32
N ALA A 221 9.92 -4.57 -19.00
CA ALA A 221 9.89 -4.11 -17.63
C ALA A 221 8.49 -4.27 -17.04
N VAL A 222 8.37 -4.96 -15.90
CA VAL A 222 7.11 -5.16 -15.16
C VAL A 222 7.18 -4.34 -13.87
N LEU A 223 6.36 -3.30 -13.76
CA LEU A 223 6.25 -2.44 -12.58
C LEU A 223 5.08 -2.89 -11.72
N ASP A 224 5.36 -3.61 -10.63
CA ASP A 224 4.33 -4.21 -9.77
C ASP A 224 4.80 -4.29 -8.31
N ASP A 225 4.21 -5.17 -7.50
CA ASP A 225 4.55 -5.42 -6.10
C ASP A 225 5.74 -6.38 -5.88
N GLY A 226 6.46 -6.69 -6.95
CA GLY A 226 7.60 -7.59 -6.99
C GLY A 226 7.29 -8.93 -7.69
N ILE A 227 8.33 -9.67 -8.09
CA ILE A 227 8.19 -10.99 -8.73
C ILE A 227 8.89 -12.06 -7.87
N ASP A 228 8.26 -13.22 -7.68
CA ASP A 228 8.95 -14.39 -7.12
C ASP A 228 9.97 -14.96 -8.10
N THR A 229 11.20 -14.48 -8.01
CA THR A 229 12.33 -14.88 -8.86
C THR A 229 12.76 -16.33 -8.66
N ARG A 230 12.27 -17.01 -7.60
CA ARG A 230 12.55 -18.43 -7.34
C ARG A 230 11.52 -19.35 -7.99
N HIS A 231 10.45 -18.80 -8.55
CA HIS A 231 9.40 -19.57 -9.20
C HIS A 231 9.94 -20.36 -10.39
N LEU A 232 9.62 -21.67 -10.45
CA LEU A 232 10.22 -22.59 -11.43
C LEU A 232 9.98 -22.16 -12.89
N ASP A 233 8.82 -21.56 -13.17
CA ASP A 233 8.44 -21.14 -14.54
C ASP A 233 8.97 -19.75 -14.90
N LEU A 234 9.37 -18.93 -13.91
CA LEU A 234 9.75 -17.53 -14.14
C LEU A 234 11.26 -17.32 -14.02
N ARG A 235 11.95 -18.14 -13.23
CA ARG A 235 13.38 -17.94 -12.91
C ARG A 235 14.31 -17.90 -14.13
N GLN A 236 13.89 -18.47 -15.27
CA GLN A 236 14.67 -18.43 -16.52
C GLN A 236 14.38 -17.19 -17.35
N SER A 237 13.22 -16.57 -17.19
CA SER A 237 12.80 -15.37 -17.93
C SER A 237 13.15 -14.08 -17.19
N VAL A 238 13.24 -14.09 -15.87
CA VAL A 238 13.62 -12.90 -15.08
C VAL A 238 15.13 -12.69 -15.15
N ILE A 239 15.56 -11.65 -15.87
CA ILE A 239 16.98 -11.35 -16.11
C ILE A 239 17.54 -10.28 -15.17
N ALA A 240 16.68 -9.50 -14.53
CA ALA A 240 17.05 -8.44 -13.59
C ALA A 240 15.87 -8.10 -12.68
N GLY A 241 16.17 -7.56 -11.50
CA GLY A 241 15.21 -7.03 -10.53
C GLY A 241 15.69 -5.69 -9.98
N TYR A 242 14.78 -4.78 -9.69
CA TYR A 242 15.04 -3.55 -8.93
C TYR A 242 13.86 -3.28 -8.00
N ASP A 243 14.10 -3.10 -6.70
CA ASP A 243 13.09 -2.66 -5.74
C ASP A 243 13.25 -1.15 -5.53
N ALA A 244 12.33 -0.37 -6.11
CA ALA A 244 12.39 1.08 -6.00
C ALA A 244 12.02 1.57 -4.59
N CYS A 245 11.44 0.71 -3.74
CA CYS A 245 10.96 1.11 -2.44
C CYS A 245 12.07 1.17 -1.37
N ASP A 246 13.16 0.43 -1.53
CA ASP A 246 14.36 0.43 -0.66
C ASP A 246 15.68 0.47 -1.47
N LYS A 247 15.58 0.55 -2.80
CA LYS A 247 16.67 0.81 -3.74
C LYS A 247 17.70 -0.32 -3.80
N ASP A 248 17.24 -1.56 -3.72
CA ASP A 248 18.07 -2.74 -3.95
C ASP A 248 17.52 -3.62 -5.09
N ASN A 249 17.96 -4.87 -5.20
CA ASN A 249 17.49 -5.81 -6.22
C ASN A 249 16.58 -6.91 -5.65
N PHE A 250 16.26 -6.86 -4.36
CA PHE A 250 15.51 -7.88 -3.64
C PHE A 250 14.00 -7.57 -3.72
N GLN A 251 13.29 -8.31 -4.57
CA GLN A 251 11.91 -7.96 -4.96
C GLN A 251 10.83 -8.08 -3.86
N GLU A 252 11.12 -8.66 -2.69
CA GLU A 252 10.16 -8.90 -1.59
C GLU A 252 8.68 -9.10 -2.01
N PRO A 253 8.38 -10.04 -2.94
CA PRO A 253 7.06 -10.12 -3.54
C PRO A 253 6.02 -10.47 -2.48
N ASN A 254 4.88 -9.78 -2.50
CA ASN A 254 3.85 -9.97 -1.49
C ASN A 254 3.23 -11.38 -1.60
N PRO A 255 3.36 -12.25 -0.58
CA PRO A 255 2.80 -13.60 -0.63
C PRO A 255 1.27 -13.63 -0.67
N GLY A 256 0.58 -12.50 -0.55
CA GLY A 256 -0.86 -12.39 -0.74
C GLY A 256 -1.30 -12.05 -2.17
N THR A 257 -0.43 -11.66 -3.10
CA THR A 257 -0.82 -11.34 -4.49
C THR A 257 -0.56 -12.50 -5.43
N ALA A 258 -1.09 -12.43 -6.65
CA ALA A 258 -0.82 -13.45 -7.66
C ALA A 258 0.69 -13.54 -8.01
N MET A 259 1.42 -12.42 -7.86
CA MET A 259 2.84 -12.31 -8.15
C MET A 259 3.75 -12.87 -7.05
N GLY A 260 3.32 -12.85 -5.78
CA GLY A 260 4.07 -13.46 -4.66
C GLY A 260 3.50 -14.77 -4.10
N ARG A 261 2.25 -15.16 -4.42
CA ARG A 261 1.73 -16.50 -4.10
C ARG A 261 2.36 -17.54 -5.03
N ARG A 262 3.43 -18.16 -4.57
CA ARG A 262 3.78 -19.58 -4.81
C ARG A 262 4.97 -20.11 -3.99
N ALA A 263 5.55 -19.31 -3.09
CA ALA A 263 6.65 -19.74 -2.24
C ALA A 263 6.25 -20.60 -1.01
N GLN A 264 4.96 -20.72 -0.67
CA GLN A 264 4.52 -21.52 0.48
C GLN A 264 3.52 -22.59 0.05
N VAL A 265 3.98 -23.85 0.14
CA VAL A 265 3.29 -25.10 -0.21
C VAL A 265 3.25 -25.43 -1.70
N LEU A 266 4.27 -26.17 -2.19
CA LEU A 266 4.11 -27.42 -2.99
C LEU A 266 5.47 -27.87 -3.57
N PRO A 267 5.99 -29.07 -3.25
CA PRO A 267 7.01 -29.70 -4.07
C PRO A 267 6.30 -30.32 -5.29
N ARG A 268 5.84 -29.50 -6.24
CA ARG A 268 5.23 -30.02 -7.46
C ARG A 268 5.61 -29.17 -8.69
N ARG A 269 6.52 -29.75 -9.49
CA ARG A 269 6.90 -29.36 -10.86
C ARG A 269 5.64 -29.28 -11.74
N PHE A 270 5.09 -28.11 -12.04
CA PHE A 270 4.10 -27.99 -13.11
C PHE A 270 4.13 -26.59 -13.74
N PRO A 271 4.54 -26.45 -15.02
CA PRO A 271 4.64 -25.15 -15.65
C PRO A 271 3.32 -24.60 -16.18
N ALA A 272 3.08 -23.31 -15.93
CA ALA A 272 2.12 -22.50 -16.68
C ALA A 272 2.85 -21.87 -17.88
N ALA A 273 2.29 -21.97 -19.09
CA ALA A 273 2.90 -21.37 -20.28
C ALA A 273 2.70 -19.84 -20.28
N PRO A 274 3.77 -19.01 -20.34
CA PRO A 274 3.65 -17.56 -20.45
C PRO A 274 3.37 -17.12 -21.88
N MET A 275 2.66 -15.99 -22.08
CA MET A 275 2.34 -15.40 -23.40
C MET A 275 3.55 -15.20 -24.34
N ALA A 276 4.75 -15.07 -23.79
CA ALA A 276 6.01 -15.09 -24.54
C ALA A 276 6.95 -16.10 -23.87
N SER A 277 7.23 -17.21 -24.53
CA SER A 277 8.03 -18.30 -23.97
C SER A 277 9.55 -18.07 -24.02
N ALA A 278 10.01 -17.10 -24.82
CA ALA A 278 11.42 -16.77 -25.00
C ALA A 278 11.75 -15.27 -24.83
N GLY A 279 10.95 -14.53 -24.05
CA GLY A 279 11.21 -13.13 -23.69
C GLY A 279 12.05 -12.97 -22.42
N SER A 280 12.77 -11.85 -22.33
CA SER A 280 13.47 -11.46 -21.10
C SER A 280 12.65 -10.44 -20.31
N VAL A 281 12.45 -10.69 -19.02
CA VAL A 281 11.68 -9.82 -18.10
C VAL A 281 12.63 -9.16 -17.11
N ALA A 282 12.53 -7.84 -16.99
CA ALA A 282 13.08 -7.08 -15.89
C ALA A 282 11.95 -6.77 -14.91
N ALA A 283 12.11 -7.16 -13.65
CA ALA A 283 11.14 -6.87 -12.59
C ALA A 283 11.49 -5.54 -11.92
N ALA A 284 10.52 -4.65 -11.77
CA ALA A 284 10.65 -3.45 -10.97
C ALA A 284 9.55 -3.45 -9.92
N ARG A 285 9.91 -3.46 -8.64
CA ARG A 285 8.94 -3.25 -7.58
C ARG A 285 8.76 -1.76 -7.35
N SER A 286 7.52 -1.30 -7.47
CA SER A 286 7.14 0.09 -7.20
C SER A 286 6.04 0.21 -6.14
N TRP A 287 5.58 -0.91 -5.59
CA TRP A 287 4.44 -0.96 -4.67
C TRP A 287 4.77 -1.73 -3.40
N ARG A 288 4.29 -1.23 -2.26
CA ARG A 288 4.31 -1.95 -0.98
C ARG A 288 2.89 -2.39 -0.62
N SER A 289 2.73 -3.60 -0.09
CA SER A 289 1.46 -4.04 0.48
C SER A 289 1.39 -3.74 1.96
N GLY A 290 0.38 -2.99 2.40
CA GLY A 290 -0.04 -3.02 3.81
C GLY A 290 -0.71 -4.35 4.10
N SER A 291 -0.11 -5.20 4.92
CA SER A 291 -0.88 -6.31 5.51
C SER A 291 -1.84 -5.72 6.54
N PRO A 292 -3.15 -5.98 6.49
CA PRO A 292 -3.95 -5.86 7.70
C PRO A 292 -3.33 -6.83 8.71
N ILE A 293 -2.91 -6.29 9.87
CA ILE A 293 -2.49 -7.11 10.99
C ILE A 293 -3.69 -8.02 11.30
N PRO A 294 -3.54 -9.36 11.30
CA PRO A 294 -4.59 -10.21 11.80
C PRO A 294 -4.74 -9.88 13.29
N THR A 295 -5.79 -9.14 13.64
CA THR A 295 -6.19 -8.98 15.04
C THR A 295 -6.40 -10.38 15.57
N GLY A 296 -5.54 -10.76 16.52
CA GLY A 296 -5.49 -12.10 17.07
C GLY A 296 -6.89 -12.60 17.39
N ARG A 297 -7.24 -13.75 16.82
CA ARG A 297 -8.26 -14.62 17.39
C ARG A 297 -7.87 -14.78 18.86
N ALA A 298 -8.75 -14.32 19.76
CA ALA A 298 -8.55 -14.38 21.20
C ALA A 298 -7.94 -15.73 21.55
N ALA A 299 -6.74 -15.71 22.13
CA ALA A 299 -6.14 -16.89 22.71
C ALA A 299 -7.18 -17.47 23.69
N SER A 300 -7.70 -18.65 23.36
CA SER A 300 -8.43 -19.46 24.32
C SER A 300 -7.55 -19.55 25.56
N GLY A 301 -8.09 -19.08 26.69
CA GLY A 301 -7.38 -19.02 27.95
C GLY A 301 -6.76 -20.36 28.34
N PRO A 302 -5.72 -20.36 29.18
CA PRO A 302 -5.07 -21.58 29.60
C PRO A 302 -6.09 -22.55 30.24
N PRO A 303 -5.97 -23.87 29.99
CA PRO A 303 -6.89 -24.84 30.55
C PRO A 303 -6.85 -24.79 32.09
N ALA A 304 -8.04 -24.83 32.69
CA ALA A 304 -8.23 -24.82 34.13
C ALA A 304 -7.40 -25.93 34.81
N PRO A 305 -6.75 -25.66 35.97
CA PRO A 305 -5.97 -26.67 36.66
C PRO A 305 -6.84 -27.81 37.16
N ALA A 306 -6.35 -29.03 36.96
CA ALA A 306 -6.99 -30.28 37.34
C ALA A 306 -7.37 -30.29 38.83
N ARG A 307 -8.66 -30.55 39.10
CA ARG A 307 -9.17 -30.77 40.46
C ARG A 307 -8.52 -32.03 41.04
N SER A 308 -7.75 -31.85 42.10
CA SER A 308 -7.25 -32.95 42.95
C SER A 308 -8.41 -33.59 43.74
N PRO A 309 -8.40 -34.92 43.96
CA PRO A 309 -9.48 -35.61 44.64
C PRO A 309 -9.53 -35.27 46.14
N ARG A 310 -10.74 -34.93 46.60
CA ARG A 310 -11.08 -34.71 48.01
C ARG A 310 -10.76 -35.97 48.83
N ARG A 311 -9.84 -35.85 49.78
CA ARG A 311 -9.63 -36.78 50.90
C ARG A 311 -10.65 -36.46 51.99
N SER A 312 -11.46 -37.43 52.37
CA SER A 312 -12.36 -37.36 53.52
C SER A 312 -11.59 -37.70 54.80
N THR A 313 -11.54 -36.76 55.74
CA THR A 313 -11.21 -37.04 57.15
C THR A 313 -12.12 -36.17 58.03
N GLY A 314 -13.25 -36.73 58.44
CA GLY A 314 -14.11 -36.17 59.48
C GLY A 314 -13.53 -36.51 60.84
N ALA A 315 -13.17 -35.47 61.59
CA ALA A 315 -12.73 -35.56 62.97
C ALA A 315 -13.94 -35.68 63.91
N GLY A 316 -13.89 -36.67 64.81
CA GLY A 316 -14.70 -36.70 66.02
C GLY A 316 -13.92 -36.12 67.20
N LYS A 317 -14.66 -35.41 68.08
CA LYS A 317 -14.48 -35.22 69.55
C LYS A 317 -15.15 -33.88 69.93
N THR A 318 -16.35 -33.92 70.51
CA THR A 318 -16.64 -33.95 71.96
C THR A 318 -16.13 -32.73 72.73
N ALA A 319 -17.03 -31.88 73.21
CA ALA A 319 -17.11 -31.44 74.61
C ALA A 319 -18.44 -30.68 74.87
N PRO A 320 -19.03 -30.75 76.09
CA PRO A 320 -20.36 -30.23 76.37
C PRO A 320 -20.39 -28.98 77.27
N ARG A 321 -21.59 -28.35 77.27
CA ARG A 321 -22.28 -27.61 78.35
C ARG A 321 -21.73 -26.27 78.85
N SER A 322 -22.61 -25.28 78.76
CA SER A 322 -23.27 -24.69 79.94
C SER A 322 -24.77 -24.66 79.67
#